data_AF-A0A2T2VIU3-F1
#
_entry.id   AF-A0A2T2VIU3-F1
#
_cell.length_a   1.000
_cell.length_b   1.000
_cell.length_c   1.000
_cell.angle_alpha   90.00
_cell.angle_beta   90.00
_cell.angle_gamma   90.00
#
_symmetry.space_group_name_H-M   'P 1'
#
loop_
_entity.id
_entity.type
_entity.pdbx_description
1 polymer ?
#
loop_
_entity_poly.entity_id
_entity_poly.type
_entity_poly.pdbx_seq_one_letter_code
_entity_poly.pdbx_strand_id
1 'polypeptide(L)'
;MIKIIRKDFLFAFPLIGIIISLSTCQYPDKPHNVILNDSYQLEVPAYMNETSELNADAEVQFQNKFRNRYLLVFQSQKQEPFKDFVDQRVQQLLDKVQDSVISKSTAKKVNGIQAHERVINAKVGEERIYYKLMFYEGKKHFYQLVVWTRDDKLAPFKQDMEKIATSFQRKE
;
A
#
# COMPACT_ATOMS: atom_id res chain seq x y z
N MET A 1 82.13 -21.97 -23.71
CA MET A 1 81.58 -23.24 -24.20
C MET A 1 80.34 -23.56 -23.38
N ILE A 2 79.30 -24.13 -24.00
CA ILE A 2 78.06 -24.69 -23.41
C ILE A 2 76.83 -23.74 -23.36
N LYS A 3 75.91 -23.99 -24.29
CA LYS A 3 74.45 -23.72 -24.25
C LYS A 3 73.76 -24.76 -23.36
N ILE A 4 72.55 -24.45 -22.82
CA ILE A 4 71.34 -25.30 -22.61
C ILE A 4 70.41 -24.51 -21.64
N ILE A 5 69.28 -23.90 -22.02
CA ILE A 5 67.89 -24.37 -22.29
C ILE A 5 66.97 -24.46 -21.04
N ARG A 6 65.70 -23.98 -21.24
CA ARG A 6 64.39 -24.18 -20.53
C ARG A 6 64.06 -23.26 -19.33
N LYS A 7 63.04 -22.39 -19.41
CA LYS A 7 61.55 -22.51 -19.43
C LYS A 7 60.95 -22.49 -18.01
N ASP A 8 59.81 -21.82 -17.91
CA ASP A 8 58.80 -21.81 -16.84
C ASP A 8 58.93 -20.65 -15.83
N PHE A 9 58.13 -19.59 -15.97
CA PHE A 9 56.72 -19.45 -15.52
C PHE A 9 56.63 -19.14 -14.03
N LEU A 10 56.53 -17.85 -13.68
CA LEU A 10 56.06 -17.41 -12.37
C LEU A 10 55.17 -16.16 -12.54
N PHE A 11 53.90 -16.38 -12.23
CA PHE A 11 52.76 -15.47 -12.26
C PHE A 11 52.99 -14.21 -11.42
N ALA A 12 52.78 -13.04 -12.03
CA ALA A 12 52.42 -11.82 -11.31
C ALA A 12 50.88 -11.74 -11.28
N PHE A 13 50.28 -11.93 -10.10
CA PHE A 13 48.85 -11.69 -9.87
C PHE A 13 48.63 -10.19 -9.62
N PRO A 14 47.97 -9.43 -10.50
CA PRO A 14 47.45 -8.14 -10.11
C PRO A 14 46.21 -8.34 -9.24
N LEU A 15 46.19 -7.63 -8.11
CA LEU A 15 45.09 -7.51 -7.16
C LEU A 15 43.86 -6.93 -7.88
N ILE A 16 42.98 -7.78 -8.41
CA ILE A 16 41.70 -7.34 -8.98
C ILE A 16 40.78 -7.02 -7.81
N GLY A 17 40.63 -5.74 -7.51
CA GLY A 17 39.62 -5.22 -6.59
C GLY A 17 38.24 -5.59 -7.10
N ILE A 18 37.61 -6.56 -6.45
CA ILE A 18 36.22 -6.93 -6.68
C ILE A 18 35.36 -5.78 -6.15
N ILE A 19 34.94 -4.90 -7.04
CA ILE A 19 33.87 -3.93 -6.80
C ILE A 19 32.59 -4.74 -6.77
N ILE A 20 32.14 -5.10 -5.57
CA ILE A 20 30.81 -5.67 -5.33
C ILE A 20 29.81 -4.55 -5.55
N SER A 21 29.36 -4.38 -6.80
CA SER A 21 28.15 -3.64 -7.09
C SER A 21 26.99 -4.37 -6.39
N LEU A 22 26.54 -3.79 -5.27
CA LEU A 22 25.26 -4.14 -4.67
C LEU A 22 24.17 -3.76 -5.67
N SER A 23 23.89 -4.66 -6.60
CA SER A 23 22.69 -4.61 -7.44
C SER A 23 21.52 -4.70 -6.49
N THR A 24 20.96 -3.54 -6.13
CA THR A 24 19.64 -3.50 -5.53
C THR A 24 18.72 -4.14 -6.56
N CYS A 25 18.20 -5.33 -6.26
CA CYS A 25 17.11 -5.88 -7.05
C CYS A 25 15.94 -4.91 -6.91
N GLN A 26 15.81 -3.99 -7.86
CA GLN A 26 14.55 -3.31 -8.12
C GLN A 26 13.62 -4.40 -8.65
N TYR A 27 12.85 -5.00 -7.74
CA TYR A 27 11.75 -5.86 -8.14
C TYR A 27 10.87 -5.06 -9.10
N PRO A 28 10.56 -5.58 -10.29
CA PRO A 28 9.65 -4.89 -11.19
C PRO A 28 8.35 -4.63 -10.43
N ASP A 29 7.89 -3.38 -10.49
CA ASP A 29 6.62 -2.97 -9.90
C ASP A 29 5.54 -3.98 -10.33
N LYS A 30 4.84 -4.57 -9.34
CA LYS A 30 3.73 -5.49 -9.66
C LYS A 30 2.74 -4.72 -10.54
N PRO A 31 2.11 -5.36 -11.54
CA PRO A 31 1.10 -4.69 -12.34
C PRO A 31 -0.05 -4.23 -11.42
N HIS A 32 -0.52 -3.00 -11.63
CA HIS A 32 -1.72 -2.45 -11.00
C HIS A 32 -2.74 -2.17 -12.11
N ASN A 33 -4.00 -2.52 -11.87
CA ASN A 33 -5.13 -2.12 -12.70
C ASN A 33 -5.59 -0.73 -12.28
N VAL A 34 -6.02 0.08 -13.25
CA VAL A 34 -6.62 1.39 -12.98
C VAL A 34 -8.13 1.20 -12.90
N ILE A 35 -8.70 1.49 -11.73
CA ILE A 35 -10.13 1.64 -11.54
C ILE A 35 -10.50 3.06 -11.96
N LEU A 36 -11.48 3.17 -12.86
CA LEU A 36 -11.98 4.42 -13.38
C LEU A 36 -13.46 4.53 -13.03
N ASN A 37 -13.79 5.45 -12.13
CA ASN A 37 -15.15 5.97 -11.98
C ASN A 37 -15.20 7.37 -12.63
N ASP A 38 -16.40 7.93 -12.82
CA ASP A 38 -16.65 9.31 -13.23
C ASP A 38 -16.08 10.32 -12.23
N SER A 39 -16.06 9.98 -10.94
CA SER A 39 -15.62 10.89 -9.88
C SER A 39 -14.13 10.79 -9.51
N TYR A 40 -13.49 9.64 -9.71
CA TYR A 40 -12.09 9.41 -9.33
C TYR A 40 -11.43 8.29 -10.15
N GLN A 41 -10.12 8.15 -9.96
CA GLN A 41 -9.34 6.99 -10.37
C GLN A 41 -8.47 6.48 -9.22
N LEU A 42 -8.18 5.17 -9.24
CA LEU A 42 -7.39 4.48 -8.22
C LEU A 42 -6.62 3.32 -8.85
N GLU A 43 -5.35 3.13 -8.46
CA GLU A 43 -4.60 1.95 -8.85
C GLU A 43 -4.75 0.83 -7.81
N VAL A 44 -5.06 -0.38 -8.27
CA VAL A 44 -5.20 -1.57 -7.45
C VAL A 44 -4.33 -2.69 -8.00
N PRO A 45 -3.56 -3.41 -7.18
CA PRO A 45 -2.70 -4.49 -7.66
C PRO A 45 -3.48 -5.53 -8.47
N ALA A 46 -2.97 -5.91 -9.64
CA ALA A 46 -3.67 -6.77 -10.60
C ALA A 46 -3.95 -8.20 -10.09
N TYR A 47 -3.34 -8.61 -8.98
CA TYR A 47 -3.63 -9.88 -8.32
C TYR A 47 -4.86 -9.80 -7.40
N MET A 48 -5.43 -8.62 -7.16
CA MET A 48 -6.68 -8.47 -6.39
C MET A 48 -7.87 -8.60 -7.34
N ASN A 49 -8.91 -9.30 -6.89
CA ASN A 49 -10.14 -9.50 -7.66
C ASN A 49 -11.24 -8.63 -7.09
N GLU A 50 -12.06 -8.05 -7.96
CA GLU A 50 -13.28 -7.36 -7.57
C GLU A 50 -14.24 -8.32 -6.86
N THR A 51 -15.03 -7.81 -5.92
CA THR A 51 -15.98 -8.59 -5.13
C THR A 51 -17.12 -7.70 -4.63
N SER A 52 -18.20 -8.30 -4.14
CA SER A 52 -19.27 -7.63 -3.39
C SER A 52 -19.48 -8.24 -1.99
N GLU A 53 -18.59 -9.14 -1.58
CA GLU A 53 -18.76 -9.95 -0.36
C GLU A 53 -18.30 -9.26 0.93
N LEU A 54 -17.56 -8.15 0.84
CA LEU A 54 -16.90 -7.56 2.01
C LEU A 54 -17.81 -6.60 2.77
N ASN A 55 -18.54 -5.73 2.07
CA ASN A 55 -19.43 -4.74 2.67
C ASN A 55 -20.53 -4.30 1.69
N ALA A 56 -21.79 -4.35 2.07
CA ALA A 56 -22.90 -4.01 1.18
C ALA A 56 -22.93 -2.52 0.75
N ASP A 57 -22.35 -1.62 1.56
CA ASP A 57 -22.41 -0.17 1.34
C ASP A 57 -21.18 0.37 0.58
N ALA A 58 -20.19 -0.48 0.29
CA ALA A 58 -18.98 -0.05 -0.39
C ALA A 58 -19.17 -0.05 -1.91
N GLU A 59 -18.80 1.07 -2.52
CA GLU A 59 -18.92 1.30 -3.96
C GLU A 59 -17.97 0.41 -4.76
N VAL A 60 -16.73 0.29 -4.28
CA VAL A 60 -15.68 -0.53 -4.89
C VAL A 60 -15.05 -1.41 -3.84
N GLN A 61 -14.87 -2.69 -4.16
CA GLN A 61 -14.35 -3.67 -3.22
C GLN A 61 -13.48 -4.67 -3.94
N PHE A 62 -12.28 -4.90 -3.41
CA PHE A 62 -11.32 -5.84 -3.96
C PHE A 62 -10.80 -6.75 -2.86
N GLN A 63 -10.59 -8.02 -3.19
CA GLN A 63 -10.01 -8.99 -2.28
C GLN A 63 -9.01 -9.91 -2.98
N ASN A 64 -8.06 -10.39 -2.19
CA ASN A 64 -7.33 -11.61 -2.47
C ASN A 64 -7.29 -12.43 -1.18
N LYS A 65 -8.18 -13.42 -1.06
CA LYS A 65 -8.29 -14.29 0.12
C LYS A 65 -7.01 -15.09 0.35
N PHE A 66 -6.38 -15.59 -0.71
CA PHE A 66 -5.14 -16.37 -0.63
C PHE A 66 -3.97 -15.56 -0.03
N ARG A 67 -3.84 -14.28 -0.42
CA ARG A 67 -2.80 -13.37 0.07
C ARG A 67 -3.22 -12.55 1.29
N ASN A 68 -4.46 -12.71 1.75
CA ASN A 68 -5.10 -11.93 2.82
C ASN A 68 -4.97 -10.41 2.58
N ARG A 69 -5.52 -9.91 1.48
CA ARG A 69 -5.42 -8.49 1.09
C ARG A 69 -6.79 -7.98 0.69
N TYR A 70 -7.17 -6.82 1.20
CA TYR A 70 -8.52 -6.31 1.03
C TYR A 70 -8.51 -4.80 0.86
N LEU A 71 -9.46 -4.31 0.08
CA LEU A 71 -9.67 -2.89 -0.19
C LEU A 71 -11.19 -2.64 -0.26
N LEU A 72 -11.64 -1.59 0.43
CA LEU A 72 -12.95 -0.98 0.25
C LEU A 72 -12.78 0.50 -0.11
N VAL A 73 -13.65 0.99 -0.97
CA VAL A 73 -13.80 2.42 -1.27
C VAL A 73 -15.24 2.82 -1.00
N PHE A 74 -15.41 3.88 -0.24
CA PHE A 74 -16.70 4.53 0.01
C PHE A 74 -16.66 5.95 -0.54
N GLN A 75 -17.74 6.37 -1.17
CA GLN A 75 -18.01 7.74 -1.57
C GLN A 75 -19.18 8.28 -0.74
N SER A 76 -19.08 9.52 -0.27
CA SER A 76 -20.15 10.17 0.51
C SER A 76 -20.30 11.63 0.08
N GLN A 77 -21.52 12.14 0.00
CA GLN A 77 -21.73 13.57 -0.21
C GLN A 77 -21.19 14.38 0.98
N LYS A 78 -20.72 15.60 0.71
CA LYS A 78 -20.31 16.50 1.78
C LYS A 78 -21.52 17.04 2.54
N GLN A 79 -21.77 16.47 3.72
CA GLN A 79 -22.85 16.88 4.63
C GLN A 79 -22.33 17.47 5.95
N GLU A 80 -21.03 17.33 6.20
CA GLU A 80 -20.35 17.72 7.43
C GLU A 80 -18.93 18.24 7.15
N PRO A 81 -18.26 18.91 8.09
CA PRO A 81 -16.86 19.26 7.97
C PRO A 81 -15.98 18.02 7.75
N PHE A 82 -14.95 18.13 6.91
CA PHE A 82 -14.10 16.98 6.55
C PHE A 82 -13.46 16.30 7.77
N LYS A 83 -13.09 17.07 8.79
CA LYS A 83 -12.55 16.52 10.04
C LYS A 83 -13.57 15.61 10.76
N ASP A 84 -14.82 16.04 10.83
CA ASP A 84 -15.87 15.31 11.53
C ASP A 84 -16.20 14.01 10.78
N PHE A 85 -16.24 14.06 9.45
CA PHE A 85 -16.31 12.87 8.60
C PHE A 85 -15.17 11.89 8.91
N VAL A 86 -13.92 12.35 8.93
CA VAL A 86 -12.76 11.50 9.25
C VAL A 86 -12.92 10.85 10.63
N ASP A 87 -13.24 11.63 11.65
CA ASP A 87 -13.31 11.16 13.02
C ASP A 87 -14.49 10.18 13.22
N GLN A 88 -15.65 10.44 12.62
CA GLN A 88 -16.80 9.53 12.66
C GLN A 88 -16.48 8.20 11.99
N ARG A 89 -15.86 8.20 10.80
CA ARG A 89 -15.51 6.97 10.07
C ARG A 89 -14.46 6.14 10.79
N VAL A 90 -13.51 6.79 11.45
CA VAL A 90 -12.55 6.12 12.33
C VAL A 90 -13.28 5.48 13.50
N GLN A 91 -14.16 6.22 14.17
CA GLN A 91 -14.91 5.70 15.32
C GLN A 91 -15.78 4.50 14.93
N GLN A 92 -16.46 4.55 13.79
CA GLN A 92 -17.25 3.41 13.27
C GLN A 92 -16.44 2.13 13.09
N LEU A 93 -15.15 2.22 12.74
CA LEU A 93 -14.28 1.06 12.68
C LEU A 93 -13.86 0.61 14.09
N LEU A 94 -13.54 1.57 14.97
CA LEU A 94 -13.14 1.29 16.36
C LEU A 94 -14.24 0.56 17.14
N ASP A 95 -15.50 0.92 16.92
CA ASP A 95 -16.65 0.29 17.57
C ASP A 95 -16.82 -1.20 17.18
N LYS A 96 -16.16 -1.63 16.10
CA LYS A 96 -16.25 -3.00 15.55
C LYS A 96 -15.02 -3.86 15.84
N VAL A 97 -14.00 -3.31 16.49
CA VAL A 97 -12.72 -4.01 16.74
C VAL A 97 -12.33 -3.93 18.22
N GLN A 98 -11.39 -4.79 18.63
CA GLN A 98 -10.90 -4.86 20.01
C GLN A 98 -9.40 -4.55 20.08
N ASP A 99 -8.90 -4.22 21.28
CA ASP A 99 -7.47 -4.01 21.56
C ASP A 99 -6.73 -3.10 20.56
N SER A 100 -7.37 -2.00 20.15
CA SER A 100 -6.89 -1.16 19.06
C SER A 100 -5.69 -0.28 19.46
N VAL A 101 -4.73 -0.16 18.55
CA VAL A 101 -3.62 0.79 18.61
C VAL A 101 -3.71 1.67 17.38
N ILE A 102 -3.83 2.98 17.59
CA ILE A 102 -4.11 3.96 16.55
C ILE A 102 -2.89 4.85 16.37
N SER A 103 -2.46 5.06 15.12
CA SER A 103 -1.42 6.03 14.82
C SER A 103 -1.91 7.47 15.02
N LYS A 104 -0.99 8.41 15.20
CA LYS A 104 -1.34 9.83 15.09
C LYS A 104 -1.93 10.12 13.71
N SER A 105 -2.90 11.03 13.68
CA SER A 105 -3.42 11.62 12.45
C SER A 105 -2.31 12.23 11.61
N THR A 106 -2.22 11.83 10.34
CA THR A 106 -1.32 12.50 9.38
C THR A 106 -2.16 13.17 8.29
N ALA A 107 -2.27 14.50 8.37
CA ALA A 107 -2.77 15.30 7.27
C ALA A 107 -1.68 15.41 6.19
N LYS A 108 -2.04 15.22 4.93
CA LYS A 108 -1.13 15.32 3.78
C LYS A 108 -1.88 15.79 2.54
N LYS A 109 -1.13 16.12 1.49
CA LYS A 109 -1.69 16.31 0.15
C LYS A 109 -1.33 15.12 -0.72
N VAL A 110 -2.32 14.52 -1.38
CA VAL A 110 -2.13 13.45 -2.37
C VAL A 110 -2.68 13.98 -3.69
N ASN A 111 -1.85 14.07 -4.72
CA ASN A 111 -2.23 14.57 -6.05
C ASN A 111 -2.99 15.92 -6.00
N GLY A 112 -2.53 16.83 -5.13
CA GLY A 112 -3.12 18.17 -4.95
C GLY A 112 -4.42 18.20 -4.13
N ILE A 113 -4.83 17.08 -3.52
CA ILE A 113 -6.06 16.95 -2.72
C ILE A 113 -5.70 16.84 -1.23
N GLN A 114 -6.46 17.52 -0.37
CA GLN A 114 -6.33 17.35 1.08
C GLN A 114 -6.71 15.91 1.45
N ALA A 115 -5.82 15.24 2.18
CA ALA A 115 -5.99 13.85 2.57
C ALA A 115 -5.60 13.64 4.04
N HIS A 116 -6.26 12.70 4.70
CA HIS A 116 -5.96 12.28 6.05
C HIS A 116 -5.68 10.78 6.08
N GLU A 117 -4.58 10.40 6.72
CA GLU A 117 -4.26 9.00 6.98
C GLU A 117 -4.52 8.65 8.45
N ARG A 118 -5.00 7.42 8.66
CA ARG A 118 -4.98 6.74 9.96
C ARG A 118 -4.52 5.31 9.76
N VAL A 119 -3.67 4.83 10.65
CA VAL A 119 -3.36 3.42 10.76
C VAL A 119 -3.96 2.90 12.06
N ILE A 120 -4.64 1.76 11.97
CA ILE A 120 -5.23 1.09 13.12
C ILE A 120 -4.78 -0.36 13.10
N ASN A 121 -4.12 -0.79 14.18
CA ASN A 121 -3.87 -2.19 14.45
C ASN A 121 -4.86 -2.67 15.50
N ALA A 122 -5.68 -3.65 15.18
CA ALA A 122 -6.73 -4.10 16.11
C ALA A 122 -6.96 -5.62 16.02
N LYS A 123 -7.61 -6.17 17.03
CA LYS A 123 -8.00 -7.59 17.11
C LYS A 123 -9.42 -7.75 16.54
N VAL A 124 -9.59 -8.71 15.65
CA VAL A 124 -10.88 -9.16 15.10
C VAL A 124 -10.94 -10.68 15.25
N GLY A 125 -11.80 -11.18 16.13
CA GLY A 125 -11.70 -12.58 16.57
C GLY A 125 -10.34 -12.83 17.19
N GLU A 126 -9.62 -13.86 16.76
CA GLU A 126 -8.24 -14.15 17.22
C GLU A 126 -7.15 -13.51 16.36
N GLU A 127 -7.49 -12.82 15.28
CA GLU A 127 -6.51 -12.27 14.34
C GLU A 127 -6.17 -10.81 14.64
N ARG A 128 -4.87 -10.47 14.52
CA ARG A 128 -4.41 -9.09 14.52
C ARG A 128 -4.46 -8.55 13.09
N ILE A 129 -5.22 -7.48 12.89
CA ILE A 129 -5.43 -6.86 11.58
C ILE A 129 -4.80 -5.48 11.55
N TYR A 130 -4.06 -5.22 10.47
CA TYR A 130 -3.52 -3.90 10.14
C TYR A 130 -4.46 -3.22 9.13
N TYR A 131 -5.05 -2.11 9.54
CA TYR A 131 -5.86 -1.23 8.69
C TYR A 131 -5.07 0.04 8.35
N LYS A 132 -5.01 0.39 7.07
CA LYS A 132 -4.69 1.73 6.59
C LYS A 132 -5.98 2.38 6.06
N LEU A 133 -6.38 3.46 6.71
CA LEU A 133 -7.47 4.31 6.30
C LEU A 133 -6.91 5.54 5.61
N MET A 134 -7.46 5.84 4.45
CA MET A 134 -7.16 7.05 3.71
C MET A 134 -8.45 7.79 3.42
N PHE A 135 -8.47 9.07 3.76
CA PHE A 135 -9.60 9.96 3.53
C PHE A 135 -9.19 11.06 2.57
N TYR A 136 -10.04 11.39 1.59
CA TYR A 136 -9.76 12.44 0.61
C TYR A 136 -10.91 13.42 0.52
N GLU A 137 -10.58 14.70 0.49
CA GLU A 137 -11.53 15.77 0.33
C GLU A 137 -11.72 16.14 -1.14
N GLY A 138 -12.72 15.52 -1.79
CA GLY A 138 -13.17 15.88 -3.14
C GLY A 138 -13.81 17.27 -3.20
N LYS A 139 -14.36 17.63 -4.36
CA LYS A 139 -15.10 18.90 -4.49
C LYS A 139 -16.53 18.74 -3.97
N LYS A 140 -17.20 17.67 -4.40
CA LYS A 140 -18.59 17.34 -4.07
C LYS A 140 -18.70 16.21 -3.06
N HIS A 141 -17.70 15.33 -3.04
CA HIS A 141 -17.70 14.13 -2.21
C HIS A 141 -16.51 14.06 -1.25
N PHE A 142 -16.68 13.29 -0.20
CA PHE A 142 -15.58 12.70 0.56
C PHE A 142 -15.39 11.25 0.12
N TYR A 143 -14.14 10.80 0.17
CA TYR A 143 -13.77 9.42 -0.14
C TYR A 143 -13.09 8.79 1.06
N GLN A 144 -13.44 7.54 1.36
CA GLN A 144 -12.75 6.71 2.34
C GLN A 144 -12.25 5.44 1.65
N LEU A 145 -10.95 5.23 1.72
CA LEU A 145 -10.29 3.98 1.36
C LEU A 145 -9.96 3.23 2.65
N VAL A 146 -10.33 1.96 2.70
CA VAL A 146 -9.96 1.04 3.78
C VAL A 146 -9.17 -0.09 3.17
N VAL A 147 -7.86 -0.11 3.42
CA VAL A 147 -6.97 -1.18 2.95
C VAL A 147 -6.50 -1.97 4.16
N TRP A 148 -6.66 -3.28 4.15
CA TRP A 148 -6.24 -4.09 5.29
C TRP A 148 -5.68 -5.46 4.90
N THR A 149 -4.97 -6.02 5.87
CA THR A 149 -4.37 -7.34 5.85
C THR A 149 -4.12 -7.77 7.30
N ARG A 150 -3.92 -9.06 7.55
CA ARG A 150 -3.36 -9.50 8.83
C ARG A 150 -1.98 -8.91 9.05
N ASP A 151 -1.68 -8.62 10.30
CA ASP A 151 -0.41 -7.99 10.70
C ASP A 151 0.81 -8.83 10.25
N ASP A 152 0.71 -10.16 10.35
CA ASP A 152 1.75 -11.11 9.88
C ASP A 152 1.95 -11.12 8.35
N LYS A 153 1.05 -10.50 7.59
CA LYS A 153 1.11 -10.35 6.12
C LYS A 153 1.36 -8.91 5.66
N LEU A 154 1.56 -7.98 6.58
CA LEU A 154 1.80 -6.57 6.26
C LEU A 154 3.06 -6.36 5.43
N ALA A 155 4.19 -6.94 5.83
CA ALA A 155 5.49 -6.69 5.21
C ALA A 155 5.47 -6.85 3.67
N PRO A 156 4.96 -7.95 3.08
CA PRO A 156 4.88 -8.11 1.62
C PRO A 156 3.75 -7.33 0.93
N PHE A 157 2.91 -6.61 1.68
CA PHE A 157 1.81 -5.80 1.15
C PHE A 157 2.00 -4.30 1.34
N LYS A 158 2.90 -3.87 2.24
CA LYS A 158 3.10 -2.46 2.60
C LYS A 158 3.31 -1.54 1.39
N GLN A 159 4.18 -1.91 0.45
CA GLN A 159 4.41 -1.11 -0.76
C GLN A 159 3.16 -0.98 -1.63
N ASP A 160 2.43 -2.09 -1.81
CA ASP A 160 1.17 -2.09 -2.56
C ASP A 160 0.13 -1.20 -1.86
N MET A 161 0.04 -1.22 -0.52
CA MET A 161 -0.86 -0.35 0.26
C MET A 161 -0.51 1.14 0.08
N GLU A 162 0.78 1.51 0.07
CA GLU A 162 1.19 2.89 -0.19
C GLU A 162 0.85 3.33 -1.62
N LYS A 163 1.04 2.45 -2.60
CA LYS A 163 0.73 2.75 -4.01
C LYS A 163 -0.78 2.93 -4.21
N ILE A 164 -1.61 2.07 -3.61
CA ILE A 164 -3.07 2.27 -3.56
C ILE A 164 -3.40 3.64 -2.94
N ALA A 165 -2.85 3.95 -1.76
CA ALA A 165 -3.12 5.20 -1.05
C ALA A 165 -2.67 6.47 -1.77
N THR A 166 -1.64 6.40 -2.62
CA THR A 166 -1.05 7.58 -3.29
C THR A 166 -1.48 7.72 -4.75
N SER A 167 -2.06 6.69 -5.36
CA SER A 167 -2.59 6.72 -6.72
C SER A 167 -3.96 7.40 -6.85
N PHE A 168 -4.66 7.64 -5.74
CA PHE A 168 -5.97 8.29 -5.79
C PHE A 168 -5.91 9.65 -6.48
N GLN A 169 -6.75 9.84 -7.50
CA GLN A 169 -6.88 11.12 -8.19
C GLN A 169 -8.37 11.41 -8.46
N ARG A 170 -8.83 12.60 -8.08
CA ARG A 170 -10.20 13.05 -8.39
C ARG A 170 -10.34 13.42 -9.86
N LYS A 171 -11.54 13.27 -10.39
CA LYS A 171 -11.95 13.74 -11.72
C LYS A 171 -12.99 14.86 -11.68
N GLU A 172 -13.66 15.06 -10.55
CA GLU A 172 -14.65 16.13 -10.32
C GLU A 172 -14.07 17.50 -9.94
#